data_AF-D6YV79-F1
#
_entry.id   AF-D6YV79-F1
#
_cell.length_a   1.000
_cell.length_b   1.000
_cell.length_c   1.000
_cell.angle_alpha   90.00
_cell.angle_beta   90.00
_cell.angle_gamma   90.00
#
_symmetry.space_group_name_H-M   'P 1'
#
loop_
_entity.id
_entity.type
_entity.pdbx_description
1 polymer ?
#
loop_
_entity_poly.entity_id
_entity_poly.type
_entity_poly.pdbx_seq_one_letter_code
_entity_poly.pdbx_strand_id
1 'polypeptide(L)'
;MNKGGFMPAPKGNQYAVGNSGPAPSKYTDEFIEQEAIAFVHWFSKPRNIYFKRFALERGYSPDELARFAKKSEVFKRAYLFAKEWQECKIVEGALFNKLNANFAKFAMANLSSWSDKQQLSGDVSNPLTLLMHKIDGSTKDLVDDNPGC
;
A
#
# COMPACT_ATOMS: atom_id res chain seq x y z
N MET A 1 -7.20 -26.45 66.84
CA MET A 1 -6.68 -26.63 65.45
C MET A 1 -7.76 -26.20 64.47
N ASN A 2 -7.62 -25.03 63.86
CA ASN A 2 -8.59 -24.44 62.91
C ASN A 2 -8.45 -25.07 61.52
N LYS A 3 -9.55 -25.56 60.95
CA LYS A 3 -9.62 -26.00 59.54
C LYS A 3 -10.13 -24.83 58.70
N GLY A 4 -9.24 -24.20 57.93
CA GLY A 4 -9.59 -23.17 56.95
C GLY A 4 -10.37 -23.75 55.78
N GLY A 5 -11.61 -23.30 55.59
CA GLY A 5 -12.45 -23.67 54.46
C GLY A 5 -12.08 -22.86 53.20
N PHE A 6 -11.72 -23.56 52.13
CA PHE A 6 -11.46 -22.98 50.81
C PHE A 6 -12.80 -22.89 50.06
N MET A 7 -13.32 -21.68 49.83
CA MET A 7 -14.47 -21.48 48.92
C MET A 7 -13.95 -21.30 47.50
N PRO A 8 -14.40 -22.09 46.50
CA PRO A 8 -14.06 -21.84 45.11
C PRO A 8 -14.76 -20.57 44.60
N ALA A 9 -14.03 -19.77 43.83
CA ALA A 9 -14.54 -18.54 43.24
C ALA A 9 -15.79 -18.81 42.37
N PRO A 10 -16.81 -17.93 42.40
CA PRO A 10 -18.01 -18.09 41.57
C PRO A 10 -17.64 -18.15 40.09
N LYS A 11 -17.83 -19.32 39.48
CA LYS A 11 -17.69 -19.51 38.04
C LYS A 11 -18.92 -18.93 37.34
N GLY A 12 -18.71 -17.89 36.55
CA GLY A 12 -19.69 -17.42 35.55
C GLY A 12 -20.02 -15.94 35.71
N ASN A 13 -19.54 -15.12 34.77
CA ASN A 13 -20.06 -13.77 34.58
C ASN A 13 -21.45 -13.88 33.92
N GLN A 14 -22.49 -13.70 34.73
CA GLN A 14 -23.90 -13.58 34.32
C GLN A 14 -24.15 -12.41 33.34
N TYR A 15 -23.18 -11.51 33.18
CA TYR A 15 -23.20 -10.41 32.21
C TYR A 15 -22.64 -10.78 30.83
N ALA A 16 -22.12 -12.00 30.64
CA ALA A 16 -21.83 -12.54 29.31
C ALA A 16 -23.13 -13.03 28.65
N VAL A 17 -24.13 -12.14 28.58
CA VAL A 17 -25.35 -12.39 27.80
C VAL A 17 -24.90 -12.42 26.36
N GLY A 18 -24.91 -13.62 25.79
CA GLY A 18 -24.44 -13.88 24.43
C GLY A 18 -25.14 -13.00 23.42
N ASN A 19 -24.43 -11.99 22.90
CA ASN A 19 -24.70 -11.49 21.57
C ASN A 19 -24.04 -12.46 20.58
N SER A 20 -24.62 -13.64 20.44
CA SER A 20 -24.22 -14.69 19.48
C SER A 20 -24.66 -14.35 18.05
N GLY A 21 -24.82 -13.06 17.75
CA GLY A 21 -25.16 -12.55 16.43
C GLY A 21 -24.07 -11.59 15.97
N PRO A 22 -23.75 -11.54 14.66
CA PRO A 22 -22.86 -10.52 14.14
C PRO A 22 -23.39 -9.15 14.55
N ALA A 23 -22.51 -8.27 15.02
CA ALA A 23 -22.87 -6.89 15.32
C ALA A 23 -23.64 -6.30 14.13
N PRO A 24 -24.78 -5.60 14.37
CA PRO A 24 -25.60 -5.11 13.29
C PRO A 24 -24.76 -4.28 12.33
N SER A 25 -24.83 -4.63 11.05
CA SER A 25 -24.11 -3.95 9.99
C SER A 25 -24.56 -2.49 9.96
N LYS A 26 -23.63 -1.54 10.14
CA LYS A 26 -23.90 -0.10 10.02
C LYS A 26 -24.48 0.28 8.64
N TYR A 27 -24.23 -0.55 7.61
CA TYR A 27 -24.59 -0.29 6.22
C TYR A 27 -25.43 -1.45 5.68
N THR A 28 -26.55 -1.14 5.02
CA THR A 28 -27.38 -2.14 4.35
C THR A 28 -26.77 -2.56 3.02
N ASP A 29 -27.22 -3.68 2.46
CA ASP A 29 -26.69 -4.17 1.20
C ASP A 29 -27.09 -3.24 0.03
N GLU A 30 -28.30 -2.69 0.07
CA GLU A 30 -28.76 -1.70 -0.92
C GLU A 30 -27.92 -0.43 -0.89
N PHE A 31 -27.52 0.01 0.31
CA PHE A 31 -26.61 1.14 0.46
C PHE A 31 -25.27 0.83 -0.20
N ILE A 32 -24.71 -0.36 0.02
CA ILE A 32 -23.41 -0.74 -0.53
C ILE A 32 -23.47 -0.81 -2.07
N GLU A 33 -24.55 -1.31 -2.65
CA GLU A 33 -24.70 -1.35 -4.11
C GLU A 33 -24.83 0.04 -4.74
N GLN A 34 -25.63 0.93 -4.13
CA GLN A 34 -25.70 2.33 -4.57
C GLN A 34 -24.34 3.03 -4.42
N GLU A 35 -23.61 2.71 -3.34
CA GLU A 35 -22.28 3.24 -3.10
C GLU A 35 -21.29 2.76 -4.16
N ALA A 36 -21.43 1.53 -4.68
CA ALA A 36 -20.60 1.03 -5.77
C ALA A 36 -20.73 1.89 -7.04
N ILE A 37 -21.97 2.24 -7.41
CA ILE A 37 -22.25 3.08 -8.58
C ILE A 37 -21.69 4.49 -8.35
N ALA A 38 -21.94 5.07 -7.18
CA ALA A 38 -21.41 6.38 -6.81
C ALA A 38 -19.87 6.39 -6.82
N PHE A 39 -19.25 5.31 -6.36
CA PHE A 39 -17.80 5.16 -6.31
C PHE A 39 -17.18 5.12 -7.71
N VAL A 40 -17.73 4.32 -8.63
CA VAL A 40 -17.24 4.27 -10.03
C VAL A 40 -17.42 5.63 -10.71
N HIS A 41 -18.59 6.25 -10.57
CA HIS A 41 -18.86 7.56 -11.17
C HIS A 41 -17.97 8.66 -10.57
N TRP A 42 -17.66 8.59 -9.27
CA TRP A 42 -16.71 9.52 -8.67
C TRP A 42 -15.29 9.26 -9.20
N PHE A 43 -14.87 8.00 -9.32
CA PHE A 43 -13.52 7.66 -9.73
C PHE A 43 -13.26 7.81 -11.22
N SER A 44 -14.29 7.84 -12.07
CA SER A 44 -14.14 8.12 -13.50
C SER A 44 -13.60 9.53 -13.78
N LYS A 45 -13.77 10.47 -12.84
CA LYS A 45 -13.28 11.85 -12.98
C LYS A 45 -11.74 11.88 -12.99
N PRO A 46 -11.10 12.59 -13.93
CA PRO A 46 -9.64 12.58 -14.08
C PRO A 46 -8.91 13.19 -12.88
N ARG A 47 -9.54 14.14 -12.17
CA ARG A 47 -8.98 14.76 -10.96
C ARG A 47 -8.86 13.80 -9.77
N ASN A 48 -9.63 12.71 -9.77
CA ASN A 48 -9.69 11.77 -8.67
C ASN A 48 -8.68 10.65 -8.88
N ILE A 49 -7.46 10.85 -8.39
CA ILE A 49 -6.36 9.88 -8.53
C ILE A 49 -6.39 8.84 -7.40
N TYR A 50 -6.65 9.26 -6.16
CA TYR A 50 -6.57 8.40 -4.98
C TYR A 50 -7.96 7.94 -4.53
N PHE A 51 -8.30 6.66 -4.73
CA PHE A 51 -9.67 6.18 -4.52
C PHE A 51 -10.11 6.26 -3.05
N LYS A 52 -9.19 6.13 -2.08
CA LYS A 52 -9.51 6.18 -0.65
C LYS A 52 -10.09 7.54 -0.21
N ARG A 53 -9.82 8.61 -0.97
CA ARG A 53 -10.40 9.93 -0.74
C ARG A 53 -11.91 9.94 -0.87
N PHE A 54 -12.50 9.06 -1.68
CA PHE A 54 -13.95 8.90 -1.77
C PHE A 54 -14.57 8.63 -0.39
N ALA A 55 -14.02 7.68 0.37
CA ALA A 55 -14.52 7.35 1.71
C ALA A 55 -14.45 8.55 2.67
N LEU A 56 -13.36 9.31 2.60
CA LEU A 56 -13.17 10.51 3.41
C LEU A 56 -14.20 11.59 3.06
N GLU A 57 -14.49 11.80 1.78
CA GLU A 57 -15.54 12.74 1.33
C GLU A 57 -16.95 12.31 1.74
N ARG A 58 -17.17 11.00 1.91
CA ARG A 58 -18.44 10.42 2.38
C ARG A 58 -18.55 10.33 3.91
N GLY A 59 -17.48 10.69 4.64
CA GLY A 59 -17.47 10.73 6.11
C GLY A 59 -17.25 9.38 6.80
N TYR A 60 -16.62 8.41 6.12
CA TYR A 60 -16.27 7.13 6.74
C TYR A 60 -14.81 6.72 6.47
N SER A 61 -14.29 5.78 7.27
CA SER A 61 -12.90 5.32 7.15
C SER A 61 -12.66 4.65 5.79
N PRO A 62 -11.49 4.85 5.14
CA PRO A 62 -11.12 4.12 3.92
C PRO A 62 -11.15 2.59 4.04
N ASP A 63 -11.00 2.06 5.26
CA ASP A 63 -11.09 0.62 5.52
C ASP A 63 -12.50 0.07 5.28
N GLU A 64 -13.53 0.92 5.34
CA GLU A 64 -14.90 0.53 5.01
C GLU A 64 -15.04 0.13 3.55
N LEU A 65 -14.27 0.71 2.62
CA LEU A 65 -14.29 0.28 1.21
C LEU A 65 -13.89 -1.19 1.05
N ALA A 66 -12.88 -1.63 1.81
CA ALA A 66 -12.48 -3.03 1.82
C ALA A 66 -13.53 -3.93 2.50
N ARG A 67 -14.29 -3.41 3.47
CA ARG A 67 -15.42 -4.13 4.09
C ARG A 67 -16.59 -4.25 3.12
N PHE A 68 -16.90 -3.20 2.36
CA PHE A 68 -17.95 -3.19 1.34
C PHE A 68 -17.65 -4.20 0.23
N ALA A 69 -16.41 -4.25 -0.23
CA ALA A 69 -15.94 -5.23 -1.21
C ALA A 69 -16.02 -6.69 -0.73
N LYS A 70 -16.03 -6.94 0.58
CA LYS A 70 -16.24 -8.30 1.14
C LYS A 70 -17.71 -8.69 1.20
N LYS A 71 -18.62 -7.72 1.28
CA LYS A 71 -20.07 -7.94 1.44
C LYS A 71 -20.81 -8.01 0.11
N SER A 72 -20.46 -7.14 -0.85
CA SER A 72 -21.11 -7.06 -2.16
C SER A 72 -20.12 -7.36 -3.27
N GLU A 73 -20.49 -8.32 -4.14
CA GLU A 73 -19.71 -8.64 -5.34
C GLU A 73 -19.72 -7.48 -6.35
N VAL A 74 -20.80 -6.69 -6.39
CA VAL A 74 -20.87 -5.48 -7.23
C VAL A 74 -19.84 -4.45 -6.76
N PHE A 75 -19.80 -4.18 -5.45
CA PHE A 75 -18.81 -3.26 -4.88
C PHE A 75 -17.38 -3.79 -5.04
N LYS A 76 -17.18 -5.11 -4.90
CA LYS A 76 -15.87 -5.74 -5.12
C LYS A 76 -15.31 -5.48 -6.52
N ARG A 77 -16.16 -5.60 -7.56
CA ARG A 77 -15.76 -5.29 -8.95
C ARG A 77 -15.41 -3.82 -9.10
N ALA A 78 -16.23 -2.91 -8.55
CA ALA A 78 -15.94 -1.49 -8.54
C ALA A 78 -14.62 -1.16 -7.81
N TYR A 79 -14.33 -1.86 -6.71
CA TYR A 79 -13.12 -1.71 -5.92
C TYR A 79 -11.86 -2.17 -6.67
N LEU A 80 -11.92 -3.30 -7.38
CA LEU A 80 -10.83 -3.77 -8.24
C LEU A 80 -10.60 -2.81 -9.40
N PHE A 81 -11.67 -2.41 -10.09
CA PHE A 81 -11.60 -1.42 -11.16
C PHE A 81 -10.92 -0.12 -10.70
N ALA A 82 -11.28 0.40 -9.52
CA ALA A 82 -10.67 1.62 -8.99
C ALA A 82 -9.18 1.46 -8.67
N LYS A 83 -8.73 0.27 -8.25
CA LYS A 83 -7.30 0.00 -8.03
C LYS A 83 -6.52 -0.01 -9.33
N GLU A 84 -6.98 -0.78 -10.31
CA GLU A 84 -6.34 -0.87 -11.63
C GLU A 84 -6.30 0.52 -12.30
N TRP A 85 -7.41 1.26 -12.20
CA TRP A 85 -7.49 2.59 -12.78
C TRP A 85 -6.65 3.64 -12.04
N GLN A 86 -6.45 3.47 -10.73
CA GLN A 86 -5.50 4.30 -9.96
C GLN A 86 -4.07 4.12 -10.47
N GLU A 87 -3.67 2.88 -10.79
CA GLU A 87 -2.35 2.59 -11.35
C GLU A 87 -2.15 3.27 -12.70
N CYS A 88 -3.12 3.14 -13.60
CA CYS A 88 -3.10 3.83 -14.91
C CYS A 88 -2.92 5.34 -14.74
N LYS A 89 -3.71 5.98 -13.85
CA LYS A 89 -3.63 7.43 -13.62
C LYS A 89 -2.28 7.88 -13.06
N ILE A 90 -1.67 7.08 -12.18
CA ILE A 90 -0.34 7.39 -11.62
C ILE A 90 0.73 7.30 -12.71
N VAL A 91 0.69 6.24 -13.52
CA VAL A 91 1.65 6.02 -14.62
C VAL A 91 1.52 7.11 -15.68
N GLU A 92 0.31 7.37 -16.17
CA GLU A 92 0.06 8.43 -17.15
C GLU A 92 0.44 9.81 -16.59
N GLY A 93 0.08 10.08 -15.32
CA GLY A 93 0.45 11.32 -14.66
C GLY A 93 1.96 11.54 -14.60
N ALA A 94 2.73 10.48 -14.32
CA ALA A 94 4.19 10.54 -14.34
C ALA A 94 4.75 10.69 -15.77
N LEU A 95 4.19 9.95 -16.73
CA LEU A 95 4.63 9.95 -18.14
C LEU A 95 4.46 11.33 -18.79
N PHE A 96 3.34 12.01 -18.50
CA PHE A 96 3.05 13.36 -19.01
C PHE A 96 3.60 14.48 -18.11
N ASN A 97 4.50 14.15 -17.17
CA ASN A 97 5.12 15.10 -16.23
C ASN A 97 4.11 15.94 -15.42
N LYS A 98 2.90 15.40 -15.19
CA LYS A 98 1.85 15.99 -14.32
C LYS A 98 2.04 15.60 -12.86
N LEU A 99 2.66 14.45 -12.63
CA LEU A 99 3.04 13.94 -11.31
C LEU A 99 4.55 13.77 -11.25
N ASN A 100 5.11 13.91 -10.05
CA ASN A 100 6.52 13.66 -9.83
C ASN A 100 6.85 12.18 -10.10
N ALA A 101 7.76 11.91 -11.04
CA ALA A 101 8.13 10.55 -11.45
C ALA A 101 8.72 9.70 -10.31
N ASN A 102 9.51 10.31 -9.41
CA ASN A 102 10.06 9.60 -8.26
C ASN A 102 8.94 9.20 -7.28
N PHE A 103 7.99 10.09 -7.03
CA PHE A 103 6.82 9.78 -6.20
C PHE A 103 5.96 8.68 -6.83
N ALA A 104 5.74 8.72 -8.14
CA ALA A 104 5.03 7.68 -8.85
C ALA A 104 5.74 6.32 -8.75
N LYS A 105 7.08 6.27 -8.85
CA LYS A 105 7.88 5.05 -8.63
C LYS A 105 7.64 4.46 -7.24
N PHE A 106 7.67 5.29 -6.18
CA PHE A 106 7.36 4.84 -4.82
C PHE A 106 5.92 4.36 -4.66
N ALA A 107 4.96 5.03 -5.29
CA ALA A 107 3.56 4.63 -5.23
C ALA A 107 3.34 3.28 -5.92
N MET A 108 3.90 3.09 -7.11
CA MET A 108 3.79 1.83 -7.87
C MET A 108 4.52 0.67 -7.17
N ALA A 109 5.66 0.92 -6.53
CA ALA A 109 6.34 -0.11 -5.73
C ALA A 109 5.46 -0.68 -4.60
N ASN A 110 4.64 0.17 -3.96
CA ASN A 110 3.75 -0.25 -2.87
C ASN A 110 2.39 -0.77 -3.34
N LEU A 111 1.87 -0.27 -4.46
CA LEU A 111 0.54 -0.62 -4.96
C LEU A 111 0.55 -1.89 -5.82
N SER A 112 1.49 -1.97 -6.75
CA SER A 112 1.56 -3.02 -7.78
C SER A 112 2.82 -3.87 -7.68
N SER A 113 3.60 -3.72 -6.60
CA SER A 113 4.86 -4.43 -6.37
C SER A 113 5.88 -4.26 -7.50
N TRP A 114 5.84 -3.11 -8.19
CA TRP A 114 6.82 -2.80 -9.22
C TRP A 114 8.19 -2.53 -8.58
N SER A 115 9.14 -3.42 -8.83
CA SER A 115 10.51 -3.25 -8.38
C SER A 115 11.42 -2.96 -9.56
N ASP A 116 12.39 -2.09 -9.31
CA ASP A 116 13.48 -1.85 -10.24
C ASP A 116 14.41 -3.06 -10.22
N LYS A 117 14.54 -3.75 -11.36
CA LYS A 117 15.43 -4.90 -11.48
C LYS A 117 16.79 -4.39 -11.93
N GLN A 118 17.67 -4.10 -10.97
CA GLN A 118 19.07 -3.88 -11.29
C GLN A 118 19.71 -5.21 -11.72
N GLN A 119 19.93 -5.37 -13.03
CA GLN A 119 20.88 -6.35 -13.51
C GLN A 119 22.28 -5.78 -13.27
N LEU A 120 22.90 -6.18 -12.16
CA LEU A 120 24.34 -6.02 -11.99
C LEU A 120 25.02 -6.91 -13.04
N SER A 121 25.35 -6.33 -14.20
CA SER A 121 26.33 -6.91 -15.12
C SER A 121 27.71 -6.74 -14.49
N GLY A 122 27.95 -7.48 -13.42
CA GLY A 122 29.27 -7.74 -12.89
C GLY A 122 29.64 -9.13 -13.38
N ASP A 123 30.79 -9.26 -14.02
CA ASP A 123 31.44 -10.53 -14.24
C ASP A 123 31.80 -11.12 -12.85
N VAL A 124 30.82 -11.77 -12.22
CA VAL A 124 30.92 -12.33 -10.84
C VAL A 124 31.99 -13.42 -10.75
N SER A 125 32.52 -13.83 -11.91
CA SER A 125 33.64 -14.73 -12.08
C SER A 125 34.90 -14.27 -11.33
N ASN A 126 35.08 -12.97 -11.09
CA ASN A 126 36.31 -12.51 -10.44
C ASN A 126 36.13 -11.24 -9.56
N PRO A 127 35.69 -11.36 -8.30
CA PRO A 127 35.69 -10.23 -7.37
C PRO A 127 37.10 -9.71 -7.05
N LEU A 128 38.16 -10.45 -7.38
CA LEU A 128 39.55 -10.03 -7.15
C LEU A 128 40.02 -8.97 -8.16
N THR A 129 39.47 -8.89 -9.38
CA THR A 129 39.85 -7.83 -10.34
C THR A 129 39.45 -6.44 -9.86
N LEU A 130 38.33 -6.30 -9.16
CA LEU A 130 37.92 -5.03 -8.53
C LEU A 130 38.83 -4.61 -7.36
N LEU A 131 39.39 -5.59 -6.64
CA LEU A 131 40.39 -5.33 -5.59
C LEU A 131 41.78 -5.05 -6.16
N MET A 132 42.20 -5.74 -7.22
CA MET A 132 43.46 -5.48 -7.92
C MET A 132 43.47 -4.08 -8.55
N HIS A 133 42.38 -3.65 -9.19
CA HIS A 133 42.28 -2.29 -9.71
C HIS A 133 42.35 -1.18 -8.65
N LYS A 134 41.91 -1.47 -7.41
CA LYS A 134 42.02 -0.52 -6.28
C LYS A 134 43.41 -0.55 -5.61
N ILE A 135 44.12 -1.67 -5.67
CA ILE A 135 45.47 -1.83 -5.10
C ILE A 135 46.55 -1.31 -6.06
N ASP A 136 46.34 -1.40 -7.37
CA ASP A 136 47.32 -0.94 -8.39
C ASP A 136 47.39 0.58 -8.55
N GLY A 137 46.69 1.37 -7.72
CA GLY A 137 46.94 2.81 -7.60
C GLY A 137 46.76 3.63 -8.90
N SER A 138 46.04 3.12 -9.90
CA SER A 138 45.72 3.89 -11.11
C SER A 138 44.52 4.82 -10.90
N THR A 139 44.46 5.51 -9.77
CA THR A 139 43.91 6.88 -9.77
C THR A 139 45.02 7.77 -10.34
N LYS A 140 45.04 7.91 -11.67
CA LYS A 140 45.57 9.13 -12.28
C LYS A 140 44.64 10.26 -11.82
N ASP A 141 44.90 10.76 -10.62
CA ASP A 141 44.54 12.12 -10.28
C ASP A 141 45.20 12.99 -11.33
N LEU A 142 44.35 13.65 -12.12
CA LEU A 142 44.70 14.75 -12.98
C LEU A 142 45.21 15.89 -12.08
N VAL A 143 46.49 15.83 -11.72
CA VAL A 143 47.21 17.00 -11.22
C VAL A 143 47.74 17.71 -12.47
N ASP A 144 47.00 18.73 -12.90
CA ASP A 144 47.47 19.74 -13.85
C ASP A 144 48.61 20.52 -13.20
N ASP A 145 49.83 20.00 -13.27
CA ASP A 145 51.02 20.82 -13.09
C ASP A 145 51.36 21.47 -14.43
N ASN A 146 50.82 22.67 -14.61
CA ASN A 146 51.28 23.64 -15.59
C ASN A 146 52.39 24.51 -14.97
N PRO A 147 53.67 24.33 -15.31
CA PRO A 147 54.65 25.39 -15.24
C PRO A 147 54.94 25.87 -16.66
N GLY A 148 54.57 27.12 -16.94
CA GLY A 148 54.80 27.75 -18.24
C GLY A 148 56.27 27.87 -18.62
N CYS A 149 56.47 27.88 -19.94
CA CYS A 149 57.43 28.70 -20.70
C CYS A 149 56.86 28.91 -22.10
#